data_AF-R8Q8J6-F1
#
_entry.id   AF-R8Q8J6-F1
#
_cell.length_a   1.000
_cell.length_b   1.000
_cell.length_c   1.000
_cell.angle_alpha   90.00
_cell.angle_beta   90.00
_cell.angle_gamma   90.00
#
_symmetry.space_group_name_H-M   'P 1'
#
loop_
_entity.id
_entity.type
_entity.pdbx_description
1 polymer ?
#
loop_
_entity_poly.entity_id
_entity_poly.type
_entity_poly.pdbx_seq_one_letter_code
_entity_poly.pdbx_strand_id
1 'polypeptide(L)'
;MTAQKYGVLKGIAIGKEEERDDLESPHYQILMMSEENVKYRIVINAQSISKQPELLYLVDEKFDATAITILPTMDSGYTPICENNREIALGYIRSNLFDPSKMKILPSDLADKNNDSHDLFNKYISKTIEGEATIYIYRSRFGPETKEDKIFHFKQINGMYNVHMNQGNKEKR
;
A
#
# COMPACT_ATOMS: atom_id res chain seq x y z
N MET A 1 -16.66 -0.01 19.53
CA MET A 1 -15.33 -0.22 18.92
C MET A 1 -15.53 -0.90 17.59
N THR A 2 -15.35 -0.19 16.48
CA THR A 2 -15.50 -0.75 15.14
C THR A 2 -14.34 -1.71 14.90
N ALA A 3 -14.62 -2.99 14.67
CA ALA A 3 -13.58 -3.97 14.32
C ALA A 3 -12.82 -3.44 13.10
N GLN A 4 -11.50 -3.24 13.24
CA GLN A 4 -10.67 -2.93 12.09
C GLN A 4 -10.81 -4.10 11.12
N LYS A 5 -11.34 -3.84 9.93
CA LYS A 5 -11.43 -4.82 8.84
C LYS A 5 -10.05 -4.94 8.21
N TYR A 6 -9.09 -5.49 8.96
CA TYR A 6 -7.75 -5.75 8.46
C TYR A 6 -7.79 -6.96 7.53
N GLY A 7 -7.16 -6.83 6.37
CA GLY A 7 -7.13 -7.87 5.38
C GLY A 7 -6.16 -7.55 4.26
N VAL A 8 -6.27 -8.33 3.19
CA VAL A 8 -5.48 -8.18 1.98
C VAL A 8 -6.41 -7.98 0.79
N LEU A 9 -6.09 -7.01 -0.06
CA LEU A 9 -6.75 -6.79 -1.34
C LEU A 9 -5.83 -7.29 -2.45
N LYS A 10 -6.32 -8.23 -3.28
CA LYS A 10 -5.70 -8.65 -4.54
C LYS A 10 -6.40 -7.96 -5.70
N GLY A 11 -5.65 -7.44 -6.67
CA GLY A 11 -6.20 -6.87 -7.90
C GLY A 11 -5.12 -6.26 -8.78
N ILE A 12 -5.52 -5.48 -9.77
CA ILE A 12 -4.61 -4.69 -10.62
C ILE A 12 -4.78 -3.20 -10.37
N ALA A 13 -3.73 -2.42 -10.54
CA ALA A 13 -3.84 -0.96 -10.59
C ALA A 13 -4.25 -0.53 -12.00
N ILE A 14 -5.20 0.40 -12.08
CA ILE A 14 -5.72 0.95 -13.35
C ILE A 14 -5.67 2.49 -13.38
N GLY A 15 -5.20 3.12 -12.31
CA GLY A 15 -5.06 4.56 -12.21
C GLY A 15 -4.35 4.97 -10.93
N LYS A 16 -3.86 6.21 -10.89
CA LYS A 16 -3.15 6.80 -9.76
C LYS A 16 -3.33 8.31 -9.75
N GLU A 17 -3.31 8.91 -8.56
CA GLU A 17 -3.32 10.36 -8.35
C GLU A 17 -2.34 10.73 -7.23
N GLU A 18 -1.71 11.89 -7.36
CA GLU A 18 -0.74 12.42 -6.39
C GLU A 18 -1.30 13.71 -5.75
N GLU A 19 -1.55 13.69 -4.44
CA GLU A 19 -2.02 14.87 -3.70
C GLU A 19 -0.84 15.68 -3.14
N ARG A 20 0.14 16.06 -3.99
CA ARG A 20 1.35 16.79 -3.55
C ARG A 20 1.07 18.18 -3.01
N ASP A 21 -0.03 18.80 -3.45
CA ASP A 21 -0.42 20.15 -3.01
C ASP A 21 -1.07 20.17 -1.61
N ASP A 22 -1.39 18.99 -1.03
CA ASP A 22 -1.83 18.89 0.36
C ASP A 22 -0.62 18.88 1.29
N LEU A 23 -0.26 20.07 1.77
CA LEU A 23 0.90 20.27 2.65
C LEU A 23 0.73 19.70 4.06
N GLU A 24 -0.48 19.30 4.46
CA GLU A 24 -0.77 18.77 5.79
C GLU A 24 -0.73 17.24 5.82
N SER A 25 -1.22 16.58 4.76
CA SER A 25 -1.23 15.12 4.66
C SER A 25 -1.24 14.66 3.20
N PRO A 26 -0.12 14.75 2.48
CA PRO A 26 -0.10 14.37 1.07
C PRO A 26 -0.27 12.84 0.96
N HIS A 27 -1.30 12.44 0.23
CA HIS A 27 -1.58 11.04 -0.07
C HIS A 27 -1.14 10.69 -1.49
N TYR A 28 -0.66 9.46 -1.63
CA TYR A 28 -0.59 8.80 -2.91
C TYR A 28 -1.81 7.88 -3.05
N GLN A 29 -2.60 8.08 -4.11
CA GLN A 29 -3.85 7.35 -4.29
C GLN A 29 -3.77 6.41 -5.49
N ILE A 30 -4.28 5.18 -5.34
CA ILE A 30 -4.33 4.18 -6.41
C ILE A 30 -5.78 3.79 -6.64
N LEU A 31 -6.18 3.75 -7.91
CA LEU A 31 -7.41 3.08 -8.34
C LEU A 31 -7.07 1.63 -8.70
N MET A 32 -7.59 0.70 -7.92
CA MET A 32 -7.47 -0.73 -8.18
C MET A 32 -8.79 -1.33 -8.65
N MET A 33 -8.69 -2.44 -9.38
CA MET A 33 -9.83 -3.21 -9.87
C MET A 33 -9.62 -4.71 -9.62
N SER A 34 -10.66 -5.40 -9.15
CA SER A 34 -10.68 -6.86 -9.09
C SER A 34 -11.09 -7.47 -10.44
N GLU A 35 -10.92 -8.78 -10.58
CA GLU A 35 -11.36 -9.54 -11.77
C GLU A 35 -12.87 -9.45 -12.01
N GLU A 36 -13.67 -9.22 -10.95
CA GLU A 36 -15.12 -9.00 -11.03
C GLU A 36 -15.49 -7.53 -11.36
N ASN A 37 -14.53 -6.71 -11.80
CA ASN A 37 -14.69 -5.27 -12.09
C ASN A 37 -15.11 -4.41 -10.88
N VAL A 38 -14.87 -4.88 -9.66
CA VAL A 38 -15.08 -4.06 -8.45
C VAL A 38 -13.92 -3.11 -8.30
N LYS A 39 -14.22 -1.81 -8.17
CA LYS A 39 -13.23 -0.75 -7.99
C LYS A 39 -12.94 -0.50 -6.51
N TYR A 40 -11.68 -0.18 -6.22
CA TYR A 40 -11.17 0.11 -4.90
C TYR A 40 -10.25 1.33 -4.95
N ARG A 41 -10.45 2.28 -4.04
CA ARG A 41 -9.49 3.37 -3.82
C ARG A 41 -8.52 3.01 -2.71
N ILE A 42 -7.23 3.08 -2.99
CA ILE A 42 -6.17 2.84 -2.01
C ILE A 42 -5.58 4.18 -1.60
N VAL A 43 -5.57 4.45 -0.30
CA VAL A 43 -5.03 5.69 0.27
C VAL A 43 -3.73 5.36 0.98
N ILE A 44 -2.62 5.82 0.38
CA ILE A 44 -1.26 5.62 0.91
C ILE A 44 -0.77 6.94 1.50
N ASN A 45 -0.29 6.89 2.74
CA ASN A 45 0.34 8.05 3.37
C ASN A 45 1.75 8.21 2.79
N ALA A 46 2.01 9.31 2.09
CA ALA A 46 3.23 9.51 1.32
C ALA A 46 4.21 10.54 1.95
N GLN A 47 3.88 11.07 3.12
CA GLN A 47 4.81 11.84 3.94
C GLN A 47 4.70 11.46 5.41
N SER A 48 5.79 11.62 6.15
CA SER A 48 5.78 11.49 7.60
C SER A 48 5.55 12.86 8.23
N ILE A 49 4.70 12.88 9.25
CA ILE A 49 4.34 14.08 10.03
C ILE A 49 5.52 14.55 10.92
N SER A 50 6.61 13.77 11.03
CA SER A 50 7.76 14.09 11.89
C SER A 50 8.93 14.75 11.13
N LYS A 51 9.65 15.66 11.79
CA LYS A 51 10.81 16.38 11.22
C LYS A 51 12.04 15.50 10.94
N GLN A 52 12.07 14.25 11.41
CA GLN A 52 13.18 13.30 11.20
C GLN A 52 12.71 11.84 11.14
N PRO A 53 11.91 11.45 10.15
CA PRO A 53 11.57 10.06 9.97
C PRO A 53 12.70 9.40 9.18
N GLU A 54 13.55 8.62 9.85
CA GLU A 54 14.42 7.67 9.18
C GLU A 54 13.56 6.51 8.63
N LEU A 55 12.75 6.82 7.62
CA LEU A 55 11.92 5.83 6.96
C LEU A 55 12.82 4.88 6.17
N LEU A 56 12.81 3.60 6.53
CA LEU A 56 13.52 2.57 5.80
C LEU A 56 12.64 1.98 4.71
N TYR A 57 13.19 1.86 3.51
CA TYR A 57 12.53 1.20 2.38
C TYR A 57 13.46 0.19 1.72
N LEU A 58 12.86 -0.79 1.07
CA LEU A 58 13.55 -1.75 0.20
C LEU A 58 12.72 -1.90 -1.07
N VAL A 59 13.38 -1.82 -2.21
CA VAL A 59 12.84 -2.31 -3.48
C VAL A 59 13.75 -3.40 -3.99
N ASP A 60 13.17 -4.57 -4.20
CA ASP A 60 13.86 -5.74 -4.74
C ASP A 60 13.14 -6.21 -6.00
N GLU A 61 13.69 -5.87 -7.17
CA GLU A 61 13.15 -6.31 -8.47
C GLU A 61 13.38 -7.83 -8.70
N LYS A 62 14.14 -8.50 -7.84
CA LYS A 62 14.38 -9.95 -7.87
C LYS A 62 13.92 -10.62 -6.57
N PHE A 63 12.83 -10.11 -6.00
CA PHE A 63 12.24 -10.59 -4.76
C PHE A 63 11.96 -12.10 -4.81
N ASP A 64 12.43 -12.83 -3.80
CA ASP A 64 12.13 -14.25 -3.62
C ASP A 64 10.73 -14.43 -3.02
N ALA A 65 9.77 -14.80 -3.87
CA ALA A 65 8.37 -14.98 -3.48
C ALA A 65 8.06 -16.34 -2.83
N THR A 66 9.06 -17.18 -2.53
CA THR A 66 8.85 -18.51 -1.91
C THR A 66 8.15 -18.45 -0.55
N ALA A 67 8.28 -17.34 0.17
CA ALA A 67 7.62 -17.12 1.46
C ALA A 67 6.12 -16.74 1.35
N ILE A 68 5.62 -16.42 0.15
CA ILE A 68 4.28 -15.87 -0.08
C ILE A 68 3.52 -16.59 -1.22
N THR A 69 3.79 -17.88 -1.42
CA THR A 69 3.16 -18.70 -2.49
C THR A 69 1.65 -18.85 -2.38
N ILE A 70 1.07 -18.53 -1.22
CA ILE A 70 -0.38 -18.53 -1.00
C ILE A 70 -1.08 -17.33 -1.66
N LEU A 71 -0.38 -16.20 -1.87
CA LEU A 71 -1.01 -14.99 -2.41
C LEU A 71 -1.48 -15.13 -3.86
N PRO A 72 -0.71 -15.78 -4.77
CA PRO A 72 -1.18 -16.06 -6.12
C PRO A 72 -2.49 -16.85 -6.17
N THR A 73 -2.70 -17.78 -5.24
CA THR A 73 -3.88 -18.67 -5.23
C THR A 73 -5.14 -18.04 -4.64
N MET A 74 -5.05 -16.83 -4.08
CA MET A 74 -6.22 -16.13 -3.55
C MET A 74 -7.15 -15.66 -4.67
N ASP A 75 -8.44 -15.59 -4.38
CA ASP A 75 -9.39 -14.90 -5.25
C ASP A 75 -9.09 -13.40 -5.33
N SER A 76 -9.44 -12.79 -6.46
CA SER A 76 -9.34 -11.34 -6.63
C SER A 76 -10.34 -10.61 -5.73
N GLY A 77 -9.97 -9.43 -5.24
CA GLY A 77 -10.77 -8.65 -4.28
C GLY A 77 -10.23 -8.70 -2.86
N TYR A 78 -11.06 -8.29 -1.91
CA TYR A 78 -10.67 -8.15 -0.50
C TYR A 78 -10.96 -9.42 0.29
N THR A 79 -9.93 -9.93 0.96
CA THR A 79 -10.01 -11.06 1.89
C THR A 79 -9.70 -10.56 3.31
N PRO A 80 -10.64 -10.68 4.27
CA PRO A 80 -10.35 -10.38 5.67
C PRO A 80 -9.35 -11.40 6.25
N ILE A 81 -8.44 -10.93 7.09
CA ILE A 81 -7.53 -11.81 7.84
C ILE A 81 -8.16 -12.09 9.21
N CYS A 82 -8.33 -13.37 9.53
CA CYS A 82 -8.87 -13.88 10.77
C CYS A 82 -8.05 -15.08 11.25
N GLU A 83 -8.49 -15.73 12.32
CA GLU A 83 -7.75 -16.86 12.90
C GLU A 83 -7.66 -18.08 11.98
N ASN A 84 -8.62 -18.22 11.06
CA ASN A 84 -8.73 -19.39 10.18
C ASN A 84 -7.92 -19.28 8.89
N ASN A 85 -7.36 -18.11 8.58
CA ASN A 85 -6.58 -17.87 7.36
C ASN A 85 -5.29 -17.07 7.64
N ARG A 86 -4.68 -17.29 8.80
CA ARG A 86 -3.48 -16.54 9.24
C ARG A 86 -2.28 -16.69 8.29
N GLU A 87 -2.25 -17.75 7.49
CA GLU A 87 -1.23 -18.02 6.48
C GLU A 87 -1.14 -16.95 5.39
N ILE A 88 -2.22 -16.19 5.13
CA ILE A 88 -2.17 -15.08 4.16
C ILE A 88 -1.57 -13.80 4.78
N ALA A 89 -1.39 -13.73 6.10
CA ALA A 89 -0.84 -12.57 6.77
C ALA A 89 0.69 -12.48 6.61
N LEU A 90 1.21 -11.25 6.47
CA LEU A 90 2.65 -11.02 6.37
C LEU A 90 3.32 -11.03 7.75
N GLY A 91 4.23 -11.98 7.98
CA GLY A 91 5.10 -12.02 9.14
C GLY A 91 6.50 -11.48 8.85
N TYR A 92 6.71 -10.17 8.90
CA TYR A 92 8.00 -9.55 8.53
C TYR A 92 9.23 -10.12 9.27
N ILE A 93 9.06 -10.58 10.52
CA ILE A 93 10.15 -11.17 11.31
C ILE A 93 10.21 -12.69 11.15
N ARG A 94 9.05 -13.36 11.09
CA ARG A 94 8.96 -14.83 11.15
C ARG A 94 9.11 -15.50 9.78
N SER A 95 8.76 -14.78 8.72
CA SER A 95 8.67 -15.33 7.37
C SER A 95 9.93 -15.05 6.53
N ASN A 96 10.96 -14.42 7.12
CA ASN A 96 12.20 -14.02 6.43
C ASN A 96 11.95 -13.36 5.06
N LEU A 97 10.92 -12.48 4.99
CA LEU A 97 10.43 -11.93 3.72
C LEU A 97 11.50 -11.17 2.96
N PHE A 98 12.39 -10.50 3.68
CA PHE A 98 13.52 -9.79 3.12
C PHE A 98 14.61 -9.69 4.18
N ASP A 99 15.82 -9.34 3.74
CA ASP A 99 16.94 -9.03 4.61
C ASP A 99 16.88 -7.56 5.04
N PRO A 100 16.60 -7.24 6.32
CA PRO A 100 16.48 -5.85 6.77
C PRO A 100 17.76 -5.03 6.59
N SER A 101 18.93 -5.69 6.52
CA SER A 101 20.21 -4.98 6.27
C SER A 101 20.30 -4.38 4.87
N LYS A 102 19.46 -4.82 3.94
CA LYS A 102 19.37 -4.28 2.57
C LYS A 102 18.48 -3.05 2.46
N MET A 103 17.73 -2.71 3.52
CA MET A 103 16.91 -1.50 3.54
C MET A 103 17.79 -0.25 3.50
N LYS A 104 17.25 0.81 2.90
CA LYS A 104 17.91 2.11 2.79
C LYS A 104 17.03 3.19 3.40
N ILE A 105 17.66 4.22 3.95
CA ILE A 105 16.95 5.42 4.37
C ILE A 105 16.35 6.07 3.12
N LEU A 106 15.04 6.28 3.13
CA LEU A 106 14.37 7.10 2.14
C LEU A 106 14.78 8.55 2.42
N PRO A 107 15.41 9.25 1.45
CA PRO A 107 15.78 10.64 1.63
C PRO A 107 14.57 11.48 2.07
N SER A 108 14.79 12.41 3.01
CA SER A 108 13.81 13.47 3.26
C SER A 108 13.62 14.26 1.98
N ASP A 109 12.39 14.66 1.70
CA ASP A 109 12.00 15.48 0.56
C ASP A 109 12.96 16.67 0.39
N LEU A 110 13.92 16.51 -0.52
CA LEU A 110 14.84 17.54 -0.94
C LEU A 110 14.30 17.99 -2.28
N ALA A 111 13.71 19.20 -2.30
CA ALA A 111 13.35 19.89 -3.52
C ALA A 111 14.50 19.71 -4.53
N ASP A 112 14.17 19.21 -5.72
CA ASP A 112 15.05 18.95 -6.87
C ASP A 112 15.70 17.56 -6.99
N LYS A 113 15.43 16.60 -6.10
CA LYS A 113 16.05 15.25 -6.23
C LYS A 113 15.15 14.13 -6.74
N ASN A 114 13.83 14.31 -6.85
CA ASN A 114 12.88 13.26 -7.26
C ASN A 114 13.17 11.90 -6.58
N ASN A 115 13.37 11.93 -5.26
CA ASN A 115 13.81 10.79 -4.47
C ASN A 115 12.97 10.56 -3.22
N ASP A 116 11.76 11.13 -3.20
CA ASP A 116 10.84 10.98 -2.09
C ASP A 116 9.98 9.71 -2.23
N SER A 117 8.99 9.56 -1.35
CA SER A 117 8.11 8.40 -1.37
C SER A 117 7.08 8.44 -2.51
N HIS A 118 6.60 9.63 -2.89
CA HIS A 118 5.72 9.79 -4.05
C HIS A 118 6.44 9.38 -5.31
N ASP A 119 7.71 9.76 -5.50
CA ASP A 119 8.50 9.40 -6.69
C ASP A 119 8.70 7.88 -6.78
N LEU A 120 8.94 7.25 -5.62
CA LEU A 120 9.05 5.80 -5.54
C LEU A 120 7.73 5.11 -5.93
N PHE A 121 6.61 5.53 -5.33
CA PHE A 121 5.30 4.99 -5.68
C PHE A 121 4.96 5.29 -7.15
N ASN A 122 5.19 6.51 -7.61
CA ASN A 122 4.93 6.95 -8.97
C ASN A 122 5.63 6.05 -9.99
N LYS A 123 6.91 5.76 -9.76
CA LYS A 123 7.72 4.87 -10.59
C LYS A 123 7.17 3.45 -10.62
N TYR A 124 6.97 2.82 -9.47
CA TYR A 124 6.58 1.40 -9.43
C TYR A 124 5.11 1.17 -9.76
N ILE A 125 4.21 2.06 -9.34
CA ILE A 125 2.79 1.97 -9.70
C ILE A 125 2.57 2.25 -11.20
N SER A 126 3.37 3.13 -11.84
CA SER A 126 3.37 3.22 -13.32
C SER A 126 3.70 1.87 -13.95
N LYS A 127 4.79 1.23 -13.52
CA LYS A 127 5.21 -0.07 -14.06
C LYS A 127 4.13 -1.14 -13.85
N THR A 128 3.44 -1.15 -12.72
CA THR A 128 2.37 -2.14 -12.47
C THR A 128 1.14 -1.88 -13.32
N ILE A 129 0.77 -0.62 -13.56
CA ILE A 129 -0.33 -0.27 -14.48
C ILE A 129 0.02 -0.70 -15.91
N GLU A 130 1.21 -0.34 -16.40
CA GLU A 130 1.67 -0.67 -17.76
C GLU A 130 1.80 -2.18 -17.99
N GLY A 131 2.24 -2.91 -16.97
CA GLY A 131 2.40 -4.37 -17.03
C GLY A 131 1.19 -5.17 -16.59
N GLU A 132 0.06 -4.53 -16.29
CA GLU A 132 -1.15 -5.16 -15.72
C GLU A 132 -0.83 -6.09 -14.53
N ALA A 133 0.16 -5.70 -13.72
CA ALA A 133 0.70 -6.54 -12.68
C ALA A 133 -0.28 -6.68 -11.51
N THR A 134 -0.36 -7.89 -10.94
CA THR A 134 -1.12 -8.12 -9.72
C THR A 134 -0.46 -7.43 -8.53
N ILE A 135 -1.28 -6.73 -7.74
CA ILE A 135 -0.89 -6.01 -6.53
C ILE A 135 -1.65 -6.60 -5.34
N TYR A 136 -0.93 -6.71 -4.21
CA TYR A 136 -1.46 -7.11 -2.92
C TYR A 136 -1.33 -5.98 -1.91
N ILE A 137 -2.45 -5.47 -1.38
CA ILE A 137 -2.47 -4.38 -0.40
C ILE A 137 -2.99 -4.88 0.95
N TYR A 138 -2.15 -4.79 1.98
CA TYR A 138 -2.46 -5.22 3.35
C TYR A 138 -2.84 -4.06 4.24
N ARG A 139 -4.12 -3.88 4.57
CA ARG A 139 -4.58 -2.82 5.50
C ARG A 139 -6.07 -2.95 5.86
N SER A 140 -6.59 -1.92 6.53
CA SER A 140 -8.00 -1.78 6.84
C SER A 140 -8.82 -1.39 5.62
N ARG A 141 -9.96 -2.06 5.44
CA ARG A 141 -10.95 -1.74 4.40
C ARG A 141 -11.98 -0.70 4.87
N PHE A 142 -12.31 0.26 4.01
CA PHE A 142 -13.51 1.10 4.12
C PHE A 142 -14.54 0.74 3.05
N GLY A 143 -15.80 1.12 3.28
CA GLY A 143 -16.91 0.77 2.40
C GLY A 143 -17.25 -0.74 2.39
N PRO A 144 -18.05 -1.19 1.41
CA PRO A 144 -18.69 -0.38 0.37
C PRO A 144 -19.76 0.55 0.94
N GLU A 145 -19.83 1.79 0.47
CA GLU A 145 -20.91 2.76 0.76
C GLU A 145 -21.51 3.25 -0.55
N THR A 146 -22.77 3.70 -0.57
CA THR A 146 -23.47 4.11 -1.81
C THR A 146 -22.94 5.40 -2.46
N LYS A 147 -22.10 6.15 -1.75
CA LYS A 147 -21.55 7.42 -2.22
C LYS A 147 -20.56 7.21 -3.36
N GLU A 148 -20.37 8.27 -4.14
CA GLU A 148 -19.33 8.34 -5.17
C GLU A 148 -17.96 8.58 -4.54
N ASP A 149 -16.93 8.02 -5.15
CA ASP A 149 -15.55 8.30 -4.80
C ASP A 149 -15.12 9.72 -5.18
N LYS A 150 -14.49 10.44 -4.25
CA LYS A 150 -14.12 11.87 -4.46
C LYS A 150 -12.88 12.09 -5.33
N ILE A 151 -12.10 11.03 -5.61
CA ILE A 151 -10.82 11.13 -6.34
C ILE A 151 -10.97 10.56 -7.74
N PHE A 152 -11.55 9.36 -7.83
CA PHE A 152 -11.67 8.59 -9.06
C PHE A 152 -13.12 8.50 -9.58
N HIS A 153 -14.08 9.14 -8.91
CA HIS A 153 -15.46 9.32 -9.40
C HIS A 153 -16.21 8.01 -9.74
N PHE A 154 -15.84 6.88 -9.12
CA PHE A 154 -16.57 5.63 -9.27
C PHE A 154 -17.70 5.51 -8.23
N LYS A 155 -18.79 4.84 -8.63
CA LYS A 155 -19.95 4.59 -7.77
C LYS A 155 -19.64 3.49 -6.76
N GLN A 156 -20.31 3.57 -5.61
CA GLN A 156 -20.16 2.62 -4.50
C GLN A 156 -18.74 2.62 -3.91
N ILE A 157 -18.37 3.73 -3.27
CA ILE A 157 -17.04 3.93 -2.70
C ILE A 157 -16.62 2.76 -1.79
N ASN A 158 -15.44 2.22 -2.07
CA ASN A 158 -14.87 1.04 -1.43
C ASN A 158 -13.34 1.15 -1.55
N GLY A 159 -12.60 0.58 -0.62
CA GLY A 159 -11.15 0.72 -0.68
C GLY A 159 -10.39 0.39 0.57
N MET A 160 -9.11 0.76 0.58
CA MET A 160 -8.16 0.50 1.65
C MET A 160 -7.61 1.83 2.17
N TYR A 161 -7.55 1.98 3.49
CA TYR A 161 -7.03 3.18 4.15
C TYR A 161 -5.98 2.82 5.20
N ASN A 162 -5.30 3.85 5.72
CA ASN A 162 -4.15 3.68 6.58
C ASN A 162 -3.09 2.79 5.93
N VAL A 163 -2.87 2.88 4.61
CA VAL A 163 -1.73 2.23 3.97
C VAL A 163 -0.51 3.07 4.29
N HIS A 164 0.06 2.78 5.45
CA HIS A 164 1.18 3.48 6.02
C HIS A 164 2.43 2.62 5.97
N MET A 165 3.57 3.29 6.03
CA MET A 165 4.87 2.65 6.19
C MET A 165 5.12 2.39 7.67
N ASN A 166 5.84 1.32 8.01
CA ASN A 166 6.28 1.08 9.39
C ASN A 166 7.27 2.18 9.79
N GLN A 167 6.77 3.24 10.42
CA GLN A 167 7.59 4.33 10.91
C GLN A 167 7.95 4.04 12.36
N GLY A 168 9.23 3.81 12.62
CA GLY A 168 9.76 3.82 13.97
C GLY A 168 9.90 5.26 14.44
N ASN A 169 9.24 5.63 15.53
CA ASN A 169 9.56 6.88 16.22
C ASN A 169 10.74 6.63 17.16
N LYS A 170 11.73 7.53 17.17
CA LYS A 170 12.69 7.64 18.28
C LYS A 170 11.97 8.24 19.50
N GLU A 171 11.02 7.51 20.08
CA GLU A 171 10.65 7.76 21.47
C GLU A 171 11.53 6.91 22.39
N LYS A 172 12.21 7.63 23.29
CA LYS A 172 13.24 7.25 24.26
C LYS A 172 13.24 5.78 24.69
N ARG A 173 14.42 5.14 24.54
CA ARG A 173 14.83 4.05 25.44
C ARG A 173 14.84 4.52 26.89
#